data_AF-A0A8T2TLR8-F1
#
_entry.id   AF-A0A8T2TLR8-F1
#
_cell.length_a   1.000
_cell.length_b   1.000
_cell.length_c   1.000
_cell.angle_alpha   90.00
_cell.angle_beta   90.00
_cell.angle_gamma   90.00
#
_symmetry.space_group_name_H-M   'P 1'
#
loop_
_entity.id
_entity.type
_entity.pdbx_description
1 polymer ?
#
loop_
_entity_poly.entity_id
_entity_poly.type
_entity_poly.pdbx_seq_one_letter_code
_entity_poly.pdbx_strand_id
1 'polypeptide(L)'
;MLFTTLFVLAPLVCIRHLDSLELSSAISVGLAVVFVVVTAAIFMYKLAFGTVSTPQLFPTFSADASAILGLFSVVPVLVTAFICHHTIHPVLNEMRNESDHKKVVQFSISLCTALYVMTSAFGYLLFGEDTLSDILSNFDADLGVPYGTVLSDIVRVGYALHLMLVYPVLNFSLRLNVDELVFPRAVPLTYDNRRFYLVTCCLTSAAFLGASFIPDIWDAFQFTGSTSAVCLGFVFPGAVVLRNRRHIFEGRGKKLLAWFLILLAAGASIMAITGDIYELFE
;
A
#
# COMPACT_ATOMS: atom_id res chain seq x y z
N MET A 1 -16.71 -0.23 12.05
CA MET A 1 -15.76 -1.36 11.94
C MET A 1 -16.46 -2.71 12.00
N LEU A 2 -17.04 -3.15 13.13
CA LEU A 2 -17.64 -4.50 13.19
C LEU A 2 -18.74 -4.74 12.13
N PHE A 3 -19.65 -3.78 11.97
CA PHE A 3 -20.73 -3.86 10.97
C PHE A 3 -20.18 -3.99 9.54
N THR A 4 -19.22 -3.14 9.16
CA THR A 4 -18.61 -3.17 7.82
C THR A 4 -17.84 -4.47 7.58
N THR A 5 -17.14 -4.99 8.59
CA THR A 5 -16.45 -6.28 8.48
C THR A 5 -17.43 -7.44 8.28
N LEU A 6 -18.51 -7.52 9.06
CA LEU A 6 -19.45 -8.63 8.99
C LEU A 6 -20.37 -8.59 7.77
N PHE A 7 -20.87 -7.42 7.38
CA PHE A 7 -21.89 -7.30 6.35
C PHE A 7 -21.35 -6.91 4.97
N VAL A 8 -20.13 -6.37 4.89
CA VAL A 8 -19.52 -5.96 3.62
C VAL A 8 -18.28 -6.79 3.31
N LEU A 9 -17.30 -6.82 4.21
CA LEU A 9 -16.02 -7.50 3.91
C LEU A 9 -16.16 -9.02 3.93
N ALA A 10 -16.84 -9.61 4.92
CA ALA A 10 -17.01 -11.05 5.03
C ALA A 10 -17.68 -11.70 3.80
N PRO A 11 -18.80 -11.17 3.24
CA PRO A 11 -19.36 -11.74 2.02
C PRO A 11 -18.44 -11.56 0.81
N LEU A 12 -17.75 -10.42 0.68
CA LEU A 12 -16.82 -10.17 -0.43
C LEU A 12 -15.59 -11.09 -0.39
N VAL A 13 -15.03 -11.39 0.78
CA VAL A 13 -13.86 -12.27 0.93
C VAL A 13 -14.21 -13.75 0.72
N CYS A 14 -15.47 -14.13 0.94
CA CYS A 14 -15.98 -15.48 0.69
C CYS A 14 -16.05 -15.84 -0.80
N ILE A 15 -15.82 -14.88 -1.71
CA ILE A 15 -15.72 -15.13 -3.15
C ILE A 15 -14.50 -16.03 -3.44
N ARG A 16 -14.72 -17.06 -4.24
CA ARG A 16 -13.73 -18.10 -4.53
C ARG A 16 -12.92 -17.85 -5.80
N HIS A 17 -13.46 -17.12 -6.76
CA HIS A 17 -12.87 -16.90 -8.07
C HIS A 17 -12.47 -15.44 -8.26
N LEU A 18 -11.20 -15.23 -8.63
CA LEU A 18 -10.63 -13.91 -8.92
C LEU A 18 -11.30 -13.22 -10.11
N ASP A 19 -11.82 -13.96 -11.09
CA ASP A 19 -12.48 -13.39 -12.29
C ASP A 19 -13.67 -12.48 -11.94
N SER A 20 -14.42 -12.82 -10.89
CA SER A 20 -15.52 -12.00 -10.42
C SER A 20 -15.07 -10.67 -9.77
N LEU A 21 -13.78 -10.55 -9.43
CA LEU A 21 -13.16 -9.38 -8.84
C LEU A 21 -12.51 -8.46 -9.89
N GLU A 22 -12.47 -8.82 -11.18
CA GLU A 22 -11.91 -7.95 -12.23
C GLU A 22 -12.65 -6.60 -12.28
N LEU A 23 -13.98 -6.63 -12.29
CA LEU A 23 -14.81 -5.43 -12.27
C LEU A 23 -14.60 -4.63 -10.97
N SER A 24 -14.50 -5.32 -9.83
CA SER A 24 -14.22 -4.69 -8.53
C SER A 24 -12.89 -3.93 -8.55
N SER A 25 -11.86 -4.52 -9.13
CA SER A 25 -10.54 -3.91 -9.29
C SER A 25 -10.57 -2.70 -10.23
N ALA A 26 -11.27 -2.80 -11.37
CA ALA A 26 -11.42 -1.69 -12.30
C ALA A 26 -12.18 -0.50 -11.67
N ILE A 27 -13.28 -0.76 -10.95
CA ILE A 27 -14.04 0.26 -10.22
C ILE A 27 -13.15 0.89 -9.14
N SER A 28 -12.38 0.08 -8.42
CA SER A 28 -11.46 0.54 -7.38
C SER A 28 -10.41 1.53 -7.92
N VAL A 29 -9.78 1.22 -9.06
CA VAL A 29 -8.84 2.16 -9.72
C VAL A 29 -9.57 3.43 -10.16
N GLY A 30 -10.79 3.32 -10.69
CA GLY A 30 -11.63 4.46 -11.03
C GLY A 30 -11.90 5.39 -9.84
N LEU A 31 -12.20 4.83 -8.66
CA LEU A 31 -12.41 5.60 -7.44
C LEU A 31 -11.13 6.33 -6.99
N ALA A 32 -9.95 5.72 -7.15
CA ALA A 32 -8.68 6.41 -6.88
C ALA A 32 -8.44 7.58 -7.85
N VAL A 33 -8.83 7.45 -9.12
CA VAL A 33 -8.80 8.57 -10.08
C VAL A 33 -9.78 9.67 -9.67
N VAL A 34 -10.98 9.32 -9.24
CA VAL A 34 -11.97 10.29 -8.72
C VAL A 34 -11.42 11.06 -7.53
N PHE A 35 -10.75 10.39 -6.59
CA PHE A 35 -10.07 11.03 -5.46
C PHE A 35 -9.10 12.12 -5.94
N VAL A 36 -8.23 11.79 -6.90
CA VAL A 36 -7.25 12.73 -7.46
C VAL A 36 -7.95 13.90 -8.13
N VAL A 37 -8.97 13.64 -8.96
CA VAL A 37 -9.70 14.68 -9.70
C VAL A 37 -10.43 15.63 -8.75
N VAL A 38 -11.10 15.12 -7.72
CA VAL A 38 -11.82 15.95 -6.75
C VAL A 38 -10.84 16.79 -5.93
N THR A 39 -9.76 16.19 -5.43
CA THR A 39 -8.71 16.93 -4.69
C THR A 39 -8.10 18.03 -5.55
N ALA A 40 -7.77 17.73 -6.81
CA ALA A 40 -7.26 18.71 -7.76
C ALA A 40 -8.28 19.83 -8.04
N ALA A 41 -9.57 19.51 -8.19
CA ALA A 41 -10.62 20.48 -8.42
C ALA A 41 -10.80 21.44 -7.23
N ILE A 42 -10.73 20.93 -5.99
CA ILE A 42 -10.78 21.76 -4.77
C ILE A 42 -9.56 22.69 -4.73
N PHE A 43 -8.36 22.16 -5.01
CA PHE A 43 -7.14 22.98 -5.06
C PHE A 43 -7.24 24.08 -6.12
N MET A 44 -7.63 23.74 -7.35
CA MET A 44 -7.79 24.71 -8.45
C MET A 44 -8.83 25.78 -8.13
N TYR A 45 -9.92 25.41 -7.47
CA TYR A 45 -10.91 26.38 -6.98
C TYR A 45 -10.28 27.33 -5.97
N LYS A 46 -9.65 26.81 -4.91
CA LYS A 46 -9.03 27.68 -3.89
C LYS A 46 -7.96 28.58 -4.50
N LEU A 47 -7.18 28.08 -5.47
CA LEU A 47 -6.14 28.81 -6.17
C LEU A 47 -6.74 29.99 -6.96
N ALA A 48 -7.85 29.77 -7.68
CA ALA A 48 -8.54 30.80 -8.45
C ALA A 48 -9.10 31.93 -7.56
N PHE A 49 -9.53 31.60 -6.33
CA PHE A 49 -10.06 32.57 -5.37
C PHE A 49 -9.00 33.11 -4.38
N GLY A 50 -7.73 32.73 -4.52
CA GLY A 50 -6.63 33.24 -3.68
C GLY A 50 -6.73 32.84 -2.21
N THR A 51 -7.40 31.73 -1.90
CA THR A 51 -7.59 31.23 -0.52
C THR A 51 -6.61 30.12 -0.13
N VAL A 52 -5.67 29.79 -1.02
CA VAL A 52 -4.63 28.79 -0.77
C VAL A 52 -3.48 29.42 0.01
N SER A 53 -3.17 28.85 1.17
CA SER A 53 -1.90 29.10 1.86
C SER A 53 -0.76 28.66 0.96
N THR A 54 0.22 29.52 0.68
CA THR A 54 1.37 29.17 -0.17
C THR A 54 2.16 28.03 0.48
N PRO A 55 2.16 26.80 -0.08
CA PRO A 55 2.84 25.67 0.53
C PRO A 55 4.36 25.78 0.34
N GLN A 56 5.13 25.26 1.28
CA GLN A 56 6.59 25.24 1.15
C GLN A 56 7.01 24.14 0.18
N LEU A 57 7.26 24.47 -1.09
CA LEU A 57 7.68 23.47 -2.07
C LEU A 57 9.07 22.89 -1.81
N PHE A 58 9.92 23.59 -1.07
CA PHE A 58 11.27 23.16 -0.74
C PHE A 58 11.44 23.09 0.77
N PRO A 59 12.00 22.00 1.29
CA PRO A 59 12.31 21.92 2.71
C PRO A 59 13.31 23.02 3.07
N THR A 60 12.99 23.82 4.08
CA THR A 60 13.99 24.66 4.72
C THR A 60 14.91 23.74 5.50
N PHE A 61 16.09 23.45 4.95
CA PHE A 61 17.16 22.78 5.68
C PHE A 61 17.69 23.73 6.76
N SER A 62 16.92 23.95 7.82
CA SER A 62 17.51 24.34 9.10
C SER A 62 18.48 23.23 9.50
N ALA A 63 19.56 23.59 10.19
CA ALA A 63 20.63 22.66 10.57
C ALA A 63 20.22 21.64 11.65
N ASP A 64 18.95 21.21 11.65
CA ASP A 64 18.39 20.23 12.58
C ASP A 64 18.45 18.83 11.97
N ALA A 65 19.15 17.95 12.68
CA ALA A 65 19.25 16.53 12.32
C ALA A 65 17.88 15.83 12.30
N SER A 66 16.89 16.34 13.04
CA SER A 66 15.53 15.80 13.10
C SER A 66 14.79 15.88 11.75
N ALA A 67 14.96 16.97 10.99
CA ALA A 67 14.34 17.11 9.67
C ALA A 67 14.87 16.08 8.65
N ILE A 68 16.17 15.76 8.75
CA ILE A 68 16.81 14.75 7.90
C ILE A 68 16.37 13.35 8.32
N LEU A 69 16.25 13.07 9.62
CA LEU A 69 15.74 11.80 10.13
C LEU A 69 14.28 11.56 9.76
N GLY A 70 13.44 12.61 9.74
CA GLY A 70 12.07 12.55 9.23
C GLY A 70 11.98 12.13 7.76
N LEU A 71 12.94 12.52 6.91
CA LEU A 71 12.97 12.03 5.52
C LEU A 71 13.23 10.51 5.43
N PHE A 72 13.97 9.94 6.38
CA PHE A 72 14.21 8.49 6.42
C PHE A 72 12.99 7.71 6.92
N SER A 73 12.14 8.31 7.76
CA SER A 73 10.92 7.68 8.26
C SER A 73 9.85 7.49 7.17
N VAL A 74 9.95 8.25 6.06
CA VAL A 74 9.11 8.11 4.85
C VAL A 74 9.51 6.91 3.98
N VAL A 75 10.79 6.51 4.00
CA VAL A 75 11.31 5.45 3.13
C VAL A 75 10.55 4.12 3.33
N PRO A 76 10.34 3.62 4.56
CA PRO A 76 9.50 2.45 4.80
C PRO A 76 8.10 2.56 4.20
N VAL A 77 7.44 3.71 4.33
CA VAL A 77 6.10 3.95 3.80
C VAL A 77 6.09 3.84 2.27
N LEU A 78 7.09 4.42 1.60
CA LEU A 78 7.26 4.30 0.15
C LEU A 78 7.53 2.85 -0.29
N VAL A 79 8.37 2.10 0.46
CA VAL A 79 8.63 0.70 0.15
C VAL A 79 7.37 -0.14 0.31
N THR A 80 6.57 0.11 1.36
CA THR A 80 5.25 -0.52 1.52
C THR A 80 4.30 -0.17 0.38
N ALA A 81 4.26 1.09 -0.06
CA ALA A 81 3.37 1.52 -1.15
C ALA A 81 3.66 0.78 -2.48
N PHE A 82 4.92 0.49 -2.77
CA PHE A 82 5.32 -0.21 -3.99
C PHE A 82 5.42 -1.74 -3.86
N ILE A 83 5.08 -2.33 -2.70
CA ILE A 83 5.17 -3.78 -2.51
C ILE A 83 3.97 -4.53 -3.11
N CYS A 84 4.16 -5.12 -4.30
CA CYS A 84 3.17 -6.00 -4.93
C CYS A 84 3.65 -7.46 -5.09
N HIS A 85 4.83 -7.78 -4.56
CA HIS A 85 5.51 -9.07 -4.79
C HIS A 85 4.74 -10.29 -4.25
N HIS A 86 3.87 -10.11 -3.25
CA HIS A 86 3.08 -11.20 -2.66
C HIS A 86 1.79 -11.51 -3.44
N THR A 87 1.31 -10.57 -4.27
CA THR A 87 0.08 -10.73 -5.08
C THR A 87 0.38 -10.98 -6.55
N ILE A 88 1.59 -10.65 -7.02
CA ILE A 88 1.94 -10.74 -8.45
C ILE A 88 1.81 -12.16 -8.99
N HIS A 89 2.25 -13.19 -8.27
CA HIS A 89 2.22 -14.58 -8.77
C HIS A 89 0.79 -15.10 -9.03
N PRO A 90 -0.15 -15.03 -8.07
CA PRO A 90 -1.55 -15.37 -8.34
C PRO A 90 -2.16 -14.60 -9.51
N VAL A 91 -1.89 -13.30 -9.63
CA VAL A 91 -2.43 -12.45 -10.70
C VAL A 91 -1.85 -12.82 -12.07
N LEU A 92 -0.54 -13.08 -12.16
CA LEU A 92 0.09 -13.51 -13.40
C LEU A 92 -0.42 -14.89 -13.85
N ASN A 93 -0.71 -15.80 -12.92
CA ASN A 93 -1.21 -17.13 -13.25
C ASN A 93 -2.64 -17.12 -13.84
N GLU A 94 -3.43 -16.07 -13.58
CA GLU A 94 -4.78 -15.91 -14.14
C GLU A 94 -4.76 -15.27 -15.54
N MET A 95 -3.64 -14.71 -15.96
CA MET A 95 -3.54 -14.10 -17.29
C MET A 95 -3.46 -15.14 -18.40
N ARG A 96 -4.23 -14.90 -19.47
CA ARG A 96 -4.27 -15.79 -20.64
C ARG A 96 -2.95 -15.89 -21.40
N ASN A 97 -2.20 -14.78 -21.46
CA ASN A 97 -1.01 -14.66 -22.31
C ASN A 97 0.24 -14.31 -21.49
N GLU A 98 1.19 -15.23 -21.39
CA GLU A 98 2.46 -14.99 -20.69
C GLU A 98 3.31 -13.88 -21.33
N SER A 99 3.19 -13.68 -22.64
CA SER A 99 3.92 -12.65 -23.39
C SER A 99 3.61 -11.22 -22.94
N ASP A 100 2.45 -11.02 -22.32
CA ASP A 100 1.98 -9.69 -21.89
C ASP A 100 2.35 -9.37 -20.44
N HIS A 101 2.84 -10.35 -19.66
CA HIS A 101 3.16 -10.20 -18.23
C HIS A 101 4.03 -8.97 -17.94
N LYS A 102 5.13 -8.81 -18.68
CA LYS A 102 6.05 -7.69 -18.49
C LYS A 102 5.39 -6.35 -18.79
N LYS A 103 4.59 -6.26 -19.87
CA LYS A 103 3.93 -5.03 -20.28
C LYS A 103 2.88 -4.61 -19.26
N VAL A 104 2.08 -5.56 -18.79
CA VAL A 104 1.05 -5.32 -17.76
C VAL A 104 1.71 -4.82 -16.47
N VAL A 105 2.76 -5.48 -15.99
CA VAL A 105 3.47 -5.05 -14.78
C VAL A 105 4.05 -3.63 -14.94
N GLN A 106 4.67 -3.32 -16.07
CA GLN A 106 5.21 -1.98 -16.34
C GLN A 106 4.11 -0.91 -16.37
N PHE A 107 2.98 -1.20 -17.03
CA PHE A 107 1.85 -0.30 -17.09
C PHE A 107 1.23 -0.08 -15.70
N SER A 108 1.01 -1.15 -14.93
CA SER A 108 0.46 -1.08 -13.58
C SER A 108 1.36 -0.28 -12.63
N ILE A 109 2.68 -0.48 -12.69
CA ILE A 109 3.63 0.32 -11.88
C ILE A 109 3.58 1.78 -12.33
N SER A 110 3.60 2.07 -13.63
CA SER A 110 3.52 3.45 -14.14
C SER A 110 2.24 4.16 -13.72
N LEU A 111 1.09 3.47 -13.79
CA LEU A 111 -0.20 4.00 -13.38
C LEU A 111 -0.24 4.26 -11.87
N CYS A 112 0.26 3.31 -11.08
CA CYS A 112 0.36 3.43 -9.63
C CYS A 112 1.24 4.62 -9.21
N THR A 113 2.42 4.75 -9.80
CA THR A 113 3.32 5.89 -9.59
C THR A 113 2.64 7.21 -9.94
N ALA A 114 1.94 7.28 -11.07
CA ALA A 114 1.23 8.50 -11.47
C ALA A 114 0.14 8.87 -10.46
N LEU A 115 -0.67 7.90 -10.00
CA LEU A 115 -1.69 8.14 -8.99
C LEU A 115 -1.08 8.61 -7.66
N TYR A 116 0.01 7.98 -7.19
CA TYR A 116 0.68 8.39 -5.95
C TYR A 116 1.27 9.80 -6.05
N VAL A 117 1.99 10.10 -7.13
CA VAL A 117 2.58 11.44 -7.35
C VAL A 117 1.48 12.50 -7.42
N MET A 118 0.40 12.25 -8.17
CA MET A 118 -0.69 13.21 -8.31
C MET A 118 -1.48 13.40 -7.01
N THR A 119 -1.72 12.31 -6.27
CA THR A 119 -2.37 12.35 -4.95
C THR A 119 -1.53 13.14 -3.96
N SER A 120 -0.24 12.84 -3.87
CA SER A 120 0.70 13.54 -2.98
C SER A 120 0.84 15.01 -3.36
N ALA A 121 0.99 15.32 -4.65
CA ALA A 121 1.12 16.69 -5.13
C ALA A 121 -0.12 17.52 -4.83
N PHE A 122 -1.32 17.09 -5.25
CA PHE A 122 -2.54 17.87 -5.01
C PHE A 122 -2.98 17.86 -3.55
N GLY A 123 -2.74 16.77 -2.82
CA GLY A 123 -2.99 16.70 -1.39
C GLY A 123 -2.16 17.71 -0.61
N TYR A 124 -0.85 17.71 -0.82
CA TYR A 124 0.05 18.67 -0.17
C TYR A 124 -0.19 20.10 -0.65
N LEU A 125 -0.50 20.33 -1.93
CA LEU A 125 -0.86 21.66 -2.41
C LEU A 125 -2.18 22.18 -1.80
N LEU A 126 -3.10 21.29 -1.42
CA LEU A 126 -4.39 21.65 -0.83
C LEU A 126 -4.29 21.97 0.68
N PHE A 127 -3.50 21.21 1.43
CA PHE A 127 -3.40 21.32 2.89
C PHE A 127 -2.09 21.93 3.40
N GLY A 128 -1.03 21.91 2.59
CA GLY A 128 0.28 22.47 2.95
C GLY A 128 0.88 21.78 4.17
N GLU A 129 1.42 22.58 5.09
CA GLU A 129 2.03 22.11 6.34
C GLU A 129 1.01 21.46 7.30
N ASP A 130 -0.29 21.71 7.12
CA ASP A 130 -1.36 21.11 7.94
C ASP A 130 -1.75 19.70 7.47
N THR A 131 -1.01 19.10 6.54
CA THR A 131 -1.26 17.74 6.05
C THR A 131 -1.04 16.72 7.19
N LEU A 132 -2.07 15.95 7.50
CA LEU A 132 -2.03 14.90 8.54
C LEU A 132 -1.44 13.59 7.98
N SER A 133 -1.03 12.69 8.87
CA SER A 133 -0.56 11.33 8.52
C SER A 133 -1.60 10.56 7.71
N ASP A 134 -2.88 10.68 8.09
CA ASP A 134 -4.02 10.30 7.29
C ASP A 134 -4.66 11.53 6.61
N ILE A 135 -4.39 11.69 5.31
CA ILE A 135 -4.94 12.79 4.53
C ILE A 135 -6.47 12.80 4.48
N LEU A 136 -7.16 11.66 4.67
CA LEU A 136 -8.63 11.65 4.73
C LEU A 136 -9.15 12.41 5.94
N SER A 137 -8.39 12.43 7.03
CA SER A 137 -8.73 13.18 8.24
C SER A 137 -8.69 14.69 7.99
N ASN A 138 -7.89 15.18 7.03
CA ASN A 138 -7.94 16.59 6.62
C ASN A 138 -9.27 17.00 5.99
N PHE A 139 -10.01 16.04 5.41
CA PHE A 139 -11.33 16.30 4.82
C PHE A 139 -12.45 16.35 5.86
N ASP A 140 -12.19 16.05 7.15
CA ASP A 140 -13.19 16.26 8.22
C ASP A 140 -13.41 17.74 8.55
N ALA A 141 -12.45 18.60 8.23
CA ALA A 141 -12.54 20.03 8.42
C ALA A 141 -13.34 20.72 7.30
N ASP A 142 -13.87 21.90 7.59
CA ASP A 142 -14.49 22.73 6.55
C ASP A 142 -13.41 23.22 5.56
N LEU A 143 -13.56 22.81 4.31
CA LEU A 143 -12.65 23.16 3.24
C LEU A 143 -12.80 24.62 2.80
N GLY A 144 -13.86 25.35 3.18
CA GLY A 144 -14.06 26.75 2.79
C GLY A 144 -14.36 26.93 1.30
N VAL A 145 -14.90 25.88 0.65
CA VAL A 145 -15.31 25.89 -0.76
C VAL A 145 -16.82 25.60 -0.86
N PRO A 146 -17.51 26.10 -1.89
CA PRO A 146 -18.92 25.77 -2.10
C PRO A 146 -19.08 24.27 -2.28
N TYR A 147 -20.10 23.70 -1.64
CA TYR A 147 -20.34 22.25 -1.60
C TYR A 147 -19.17 21.44 -0.96
N GLY A 148 -18.33 22.07 -0.13
CA GLY A 148 -17.16 21.43 0.49
C GLY A 148 -17.50 20.16 1.29
N THR A 149 -18.62 20.15 2.01
CA THR A 149 -19.10 18.94 2.72
C THR A 149 -19.42 17.79 1.78
N VAL A 150 -20.11 18.06 0.67
CA VAL A 150 -20.43 17.05 -0.35
C VAL A 150 -19.17 16.53 -1.03
N LEU A 151 -18.21 17.40 -1.35
CA LEU A 151 -16.94 17.00 -1.95
C LEU A 151 -16.10 16.16 -0.97
N SER A 152 -16.07 16.52 0.30
CA SER A 152 -15.45 15.72 1.37
C SER A 152 -16.10 14.35 1.49
N ASP A 153 -17.43 14.27 1.53
CA ASP A 153 -18.16 13.01 1.60
C ASP A 153 -17.87 12.13 0.38
N ILE A 154 -17.81 12.69 -0.83
CA ILE A 154 -17.44 11.97 -2.05
C ILE A 154 -16.04 11.36 -1.93
N VAL A 155 -15.06 12.13 -1.46
CA VAL A 155 -13.67 11.69 -1.27
C VAL A 155 -13.62 10.55 -0.25
N ARG A 156 -14.25 10.74 0.91
CA ARG A 156 -14.20 9.78 2.03
C ARG A 156 -14.95 8.50 1.73
N VAL A 157 -16.19 8.59 1.25
CA VAL A 157 -17.00 7.41 0.88
C VAL A 157 -16.37 6.71 -0.32
N GLY A 158 -15.88 7.47 -1.31
CA GLY A 158 -15.21 6.92 -2.48
C GLY A 158 -13.95 6.13 -2.11
N TYR A 159 -13.12 6.66 -1.23
CA TYR A 159 -11.93 5.96 -0.76
C TYR A 159 -12.27 4.77 0.16
N ALA A 160 -13.27 4.90 1.03
CA ALA A 160 -13.76 3.77 1.82
C ALA A 160 -14.25 2.62 0.93
N LEU A 161 -14.99 2.93 -0.14
CA LEU A 161 -15.42 1.95 -1.14
C LEU A 161 -14.23 1.36 -1.90
N HIS A 162 -13.25 2.19 -2.29
CA HIS A 162 -11.99 1.73 -2.89
C HIS A 162 -11.32 0.67 -2.00
N LEU A 163 -11.12 0.94 -0.71
CA LEU A 163 -10.52 -0.01 0.23
C LEU A 163 -11.36 -1.28 0.39
N MET A 164 -12.68 -1.17 0.45
CA MET A 164 -13.58 -2.32 0.51
C MET A 164 -13.48 -3.24 -0.72
N LEU A 165 -13.22 -2.68 -1.90
CA LEU A 165 -13.07 -3.42 -3.16
C LEU A 165 -11.67 -4.01 -3.33
N VAL A 166 -10.63 -3.41 -2.74
CA VAL A 166 -9.24 -3.92 -2.75
C VAL A 166 -9.05 -5.05 -1.74
N TYR A 167 -9.67 -4.94 -0.56
CA TYR A 167 -9.49 -5.90 0.54
C TYR A 167 -9.67 -7.38 0.15
N PRO A 168 -10.68 -7.79 -0.65
CA PRO A 168 -10.86 -9.18 -1.02
C PRO A 168 -9.74 -9.74 -1.90
N VAL A 169 -9.16 -8.91 -2.77
CA VAL A 169 -8.03 -9.29 -3.63
C VAL A 169 -6.80 -9.56 -2.77
N LEU A 170 -6.52 -8.69 -1.79
CA LEU A 170 -5.41 -8.89 -0.84
C LEU A 170 -5.64 -10.11 0.05
N ASN A 171 -6.85 -10.29 0.57
CA ASN A 171 -7.19 -11.43 1.42
C ASN A 171 -7.12 -12.75 0.64
N PHE A 172 -7.50 -12.75 -0.65
CA PHE A 172 -7.35 -13.91 -1.52
C PHE A 172 -5.88 -14.35 -1.62
N SER A 173 -4.97 -13.42 -1.93
CA SER A 173 -3.52 -13.73 -1.99
C SER A 173 -2.99 -14.17 -0.63
N LEU A 174 -3.36 -13.49 0.45
CA LEU A 174 -2.94 -13.84 1.81
C LEU A 174 -3.40 -15.27 2.18
N ARG A 175 -4.64 -15.61 1.88
CA ARG A 175 -5.24 -16.92 2.16
C ARG A 175 -4.51 -18.04 1.42
N LEU A 176 -4.17 -17.85 0.15
CA LEU A 176 -3.39 -18.83 -0.61
C LEU A 176 -1.99 -19.02 -0.01
N ASN A 177 -1.28 -17.93 0.29
CA ASN A 177 0.05 -18.01 0.89
C ASN A 177 0.03 -18.71 2.26
N VAL A 178 -0.97 -18.42 3.10
CA VAL A 178 -1.12 -19.05 4.42
C VAL A 178 -1.53 -20.52 4.31
N ASP A 179 -2.43 -20.87 3.38
CA ASP A 179 -2.82 -22.27 3.14
C ASP A 179 -1.63 -23.10 2.66
N GLU A 180 -0.82 -22.58 1.74
CA GLU A 180 0.38 -23.25 1.25
C GLU A 180 1.44 -23.43 2.34
N LEU A 181 1.60 -22.43 3.22
CA LEU A 181 2.54 -22.47 4.34
C LEU A 181 2.13 -23.50 5.41
N VAL A 182 0.86 -23.53 5.79
CA VAL A 182 0.35 -24.38 6.88
C VAL A 182 0.00 -25.79 6.40
N PHE A 183 -0.48 -25.93 5.17
CA PHE A 183 -0.96 -27.19 4.60
C PHE A 183 -0.32 -27.53 3.24
N PRO A 184 1.02 -27.70 3.17
CA PRO A 184 1.75 -27.83 1.89
C PRO A 184 1.43 -29.09 1.08
N ARG A 185 0.79 -30.10 1.68
CA ARG A 185 0.45 -31.38 1.03
C ARG A 185 -1.04 -31.62 0.85
N ALA A 186 -1.87 -30.64 1.20
CA ALA A 186 -3.32 -30.78 1.13
C ALA A 186 -3.84 -30.51 -0.29
N VAL A 187 -5.07 -30.95 -0.55
CA VAL A 187 -5.77 -30.67 -1.81
C VAL A 187 -5.97 -29.15 -1.99
N PRO A 188 -6.12 -28.63 -3.22
CA PRO A 188 -6.31 -27.20 -3.44
C PRO A 188 -7.50 -26.64 -2.65
N LEU A 189 -7.34 -25.42 -2.11
CA LEU A 189 -8.30 -24.80 -1.18
C LEU A 189 -9.72 -24.66 -1.75
N THR A 190 -9.84 -24.58 -3.07
CA THR A 190 -11.11 -24.51 -3.80
C THR A 190 -12.02 -25.72 -3.54
N TYR A 191 -11.43 -26.89 -3.25
CA TYR A 191 -12.17 -28.14 -3.05
C TYR A 191 -12.51 -28.43 -1.57
N ASP A 192 -11.85 -27.76 -0.61
CA ASP A 192 -12.10 -27.96 0.83
C ASP A 192 -12.83 -26.76 1.45
N ASN A 193 -14.16 -26.87 1.51
CA ASN A 193 -15.02 -25.82 2.07
C ASN A 193 -14.74 -25.52 3.54
N ARG A 194 -14.45 -26.54 4.36
CA ARG A 194 -14.27 -26.35 5.81
C ARG A 194 -12.99 -25.56 6.05
N ARG A 195 -11.91 -25.96 5.39
CA ARG A 195 -10.63 -25.26 5.48
C ARG A 195 -10.71 -23.85 4.91
N PHE A 196 -11.40 -23.67 3.78
CA PHE A 196 -11.63 -22.35 3.19
C PHE A 196 -12.25 -21.37 4.18
N TYR A 197 -13.37 -21.74 4.82
CA TYR A 197 -14.05 -20.86 5.78
C TYR A 197 -13.23 -20.66 7.06
N LEU A 198 -12.53 -21.70 7.54
CA LEU A 198 -11.71 -21.61 8.75
C LEU A 198 -10.53 -20.64 8.56
N VAL A 199 -9.77 -20.79 7.48
CA VAL A 199 -8.64 -19.90 7.17
C VAL A 199 -9.15 -18.48 6.93
N THR A 200 -10.22 -18.31 6.15
CA THR A 200 -10.81 -16.99 5.90
C THR A 200 -11.28 -16.31 7.19
N CYS A 201 -12.02 -17.02 8.04
CA CYS A 201 -12.50 -16.49 9.32
C CYS A 201 -11.34 -16.10 10.24
N CYS A 202 -10.30 -16.94 10.31
CA CYS A 202 -9.11 -16.68 11.10
C CYS A 202 -8.38 -15.41 10.62
N LEU A 203 -8.13 -15.30 9.30
CA LEU A 203 -7.44 -14.15 8.72
C LEU A 203 -8.24 -12.86 8.86
N THR A 204 -9.55 -12.88 8.58
CA THR A 204 -10.41 -11.69 8.74
C THR A 204 -10.52 -11.27 10.20
N SER A 205 -10.58 -12.23 11.15
CA SER A 205 -10.60 -11.93 12.59
C SER A 205 -9.27 -11.33 13.04
N ALA A 206 -8.15 -11.89 12.61
CA ALA A 206 -6.82 -11.35 12.92
C ALA A 206 -6.64 -9.93 12.36
N ALA A 207 -7.07 -9.68 11.13
CA ALA A 207 -7.05 -8.35 10.52
C ALA A 207 -7.93 -7.35 11.29
N PHE A 208 -9.14 -7.77 11.70
CA PHE A 208 -10.03 -6.94 12.51
C PHE A 208 -9.44 -6.58 13.87
N LEU A 209 -8.83 -7.56 14.55
CA LEU A 209 -8.14 -7.32 15.81
C LEU A 209 -6.96 -6.37 15.63
N GLY A 210 -6.11 -6.59 14.62
CA GLY A 210 -4.99 -5.69 14.32
C GLY A 210 -5.44 -4.25 14.08
N ALA A 211 -6.47 -4.05 13.26
CA ALA A 211 -7.06 -2.73 13.01
C ALA A 211 -7.74 -2.10 14.25
N SER A 212 -8.07 -2.87 15.28
CA SER A 212 -8.65 -2.35 16.53
C SER A 212 -7.58 -1.89 17.53
N PHE A 213 -6.33 -2.36 17.38
CA PHE A 213 -5.22 -2.03 18.29
C PHE A 213 -4.27 -0.98 17.74
N ILE A 214 -4.24 -0.77 16.42
CA ILE A 214 -3.34 0.20 15.77
C ILE A 214 -4.13 1.48 15.46
N PRO A 215 -3.90 2.59 16.18
CA PRO A 215 -4.67 3.83 16.01
C PRO A 215 -4.22 4.66 14.80
N ASP A 216 -2.93 4.61 14.43
CA ASP A 216 -2.38 5.34 13.28
C ASP A 216 -1.97 4.37 12.16
N ILE A 217 -2.42 4.67 10.94
CA ILE A 217 -2.04 3.93 9.73
C ILE A 217 -0.55 4.13 9.37
N TRP A 218 0.04 5.25 9.78
CA TRP A 218 1.44 5.59 9.56
C TRP A 218 2.36 4.56 10.21
N ASP A 219 2.14 4.27 11.50
CA ASP A 219 2.87 3.26 12.26
C ASP A 219 2.79 1.89 11.59
N ALA A 220 1.60 1.51 11.10
CA ALA A 220 1.40 0.24 10.41
C ALA A 220 2.25 0.14 9.13
N PHE A 221 2.31 1.23 8.34
CA PHE A 221 3.09 1.28 7.11
C PHE A 221 4.60 1.37 7.36
N GLN A 222 5.03 2.10 8.39
CA GLN A 222 6.42 2.15 8.79
C GLN A 222 6.92 0.78 9.24
N PHE A 223 6.18 0.12 10.14
CA PHE A 223 6.53 -1.21 10.63
C PHE A 223 6.55 -2.25 9.51
N THR A 224 5.52 -2.29 8.67
CA THR A 224 5.44 -3.25 7.55
C THR A 224 6.53 -2.97 6.51
N GLY A 225 6.83 -1.70 6.29
CA GLY A 225 7.82 -1.22 5.33
C GLY A 225 9.23 -1.58 5.72
N SER A 226 9.60 -1.29 6.96
CA SER A 226 10.92 -1.54 7.51
C SER A 226 11.21 -3.03 7.71
N THR A 227 10.19 -3.88 7.77
CA THR A 227 10.36 -5.33 8.00
C THR A 227 10.04 -6.13 6.74
N SER A 228 8.76 -6.44 6.52
CA SER A 228 8.29 -7.41 5.55
C SER A 228 8.51 -6.95 4.11
N ALA A 229 8.22 -5.68 3.82
CA ALA A 229 8.35 -5.14 2.46
C ALA A 229 9.82 -5.05 2.04
N VAL A 230 10.72 -4.58 2.91
CA VAL A 230 12.16 -4.56 2.64
C VAL A 230 12.72 -5.97 2.47
N CYS A 231 12.29 -6.94 3.29
CA CYS A 231 12.69 -8.33 3.11
C CYS A 231 12.30 -8.86 1.73
N LEU A 232 11.02 -8.71 1.34
CA LEU A 232 10.49 -9.21 0.07
C LEU A 232 11.06 -8.49 -1.15
N GLY A 233 11.17 -7.16 -1.09
CA GLY A 233 11.58 -6.33 -2.23
C GLY A 233 13.09 -6.33 -2.49
N PHE A 234 13.91 -6.49 -1.45
CA PHE A 234 15.36 -6.30 -1.57
C PHE A 234 16.19 -7.48 -1.06
N VAL A 235 15.89 -8.01 0.13
CA VAL A 235 16.70 -9.08 0.75
C VAL A 235 16.53 -10.40 0.01
N PHE A 236 15.30 -10.85 -0.23
CA PHE A 236 15.03 -12.13 -0.90
C PHE A 236 15.59 -12.16 -2.34
N PRO A 237 15.33 -11.16 -3.20
CA PRO A 237 15.93 -11.12 -4.53
C PRO A 237 17.46 -11.14 -4.49
N GLY A 238 18.08 -10.37 -3.58
CA GLY A 238 19.52 -10.38 -3.37
C GLY A 238 20.05 -11.77 -2.96
N ALA A 239 19.38 -12.42 -2.01
CA ALA A 239 19.74 -13.75 -1.53
C ALA A 239 19.62 -14.81 -2.63
N VAL A 240 18.60 -14.73 -3.49
CA VAL A 240 18.42 -15.64 -4.64
C VAL A 240 19.58 -15.48 -5.64
N VAL A 241 19.99 -14.24 -5.95
CA VAL A 241 21.13 -13.96 -6.84
C VAL A 241 22.44 -14.48 -6.23
N LEU A 242 22.64 -14.38 -4.92
CA LEU A 242 23.84 -14.87 -4.24
C LEU A 242 23.89 -16.40 -4.11
N ARG A 243 22.74 -17.05 -3.86
CA ARG A 243 22.63 -18.51 -3.71
C ARG A 243 22.87 -19.27 -5.02
N ASN A 244 22.83 -18.58 -6.16
CA ASN A 244 22.94 -19.07 -7.55
C ASN A 244 23.65 -20.43 -7.71
N ARG A 245 22.88 -21.52 -7.61
CA ARG A 245 23.37 -22.91 -7.77
C ARG A 245 23.47 -23.37 -9.22
N ARG A 246 22.92 -22.62 -10.18
CA ARG A 246 22.81 -23.00 -11.60
C ARG A 246 23.67 -22.15 -12.53
N HIS A 247 24.59 -21.33 -12.00
CA HIS A 247 25.47 -20.46 -12.80
C HIS A 247 24.74 -19.46 -13.74
N ILE A 248 23.45 -19.16 -13.50
CA ILE A 248 22.64 -18.30 -14.38
C ILE A 248 23.00 -16.81 -14.20
N PHE A 249 23.35 -16.41 -12.98
CA PHE A 249 23.76 -15.05 -12.64
C PHE A 249 25.28 -14.95 -12.45
N GLU A 250 26.04 -15.26 -13.49
CA GLU A 250 27.50 -15.05 -13.51
C GLU A 250 27.84 -13.59 -13.80
N GLY A 251 28.65 -13.00 -12.92
CA GLY A 251 29.08 -11.61 -13.03
C GLY A 251 29.39 -11.00 -11.66
N ARG A 252 30.64 -10.56 -11.47
CA ARG A 252 31.09 -9.90 -10.23
C ARG A 252 30.21 -8.68 -9.89
N GLY A 253 29.74 -7.95 -10.90
CA GLY A 253 28.82 -6.81 -10.74
C GLY A 253 27.43 -7.19 -10.20
N LYS A 254 26.83 -8.31 -10.64
CA LYS A 254 25.51 -8.75 -10.15
C LYS A 254 25.57 -9.22 -8.69
N LYS A 255 26.67 -9.88 -8.31
CA LYS A 255 26.91 -10.26 -6.91
C LYS A 255 27.15 -9.06 -6.01
N LEU A 256 27.90 -8.06 -6.49
CA LEU A 256 28.09 -6.80 -5.78
C LEU A 256 26.77 -6.06 -5.58
N LEU A 257 25.95 -5.97 -6.64
CA LEU A 257 24.61 -5.38 -6.57
C LEU A 257 23.71 -6.12 -5.57
N ALA A 258 23.73 -7.45 -5.56
CA ALA A 258 22.95 -8.24 -4.60
C ALA A 258 23.37 -8.00 -3.14
N TRP A 259 24.68 -7.96 -2.86
CA TRP A 259 25.19 -7.58 -1.54
C TRP A 259 24.80 -6.15 -1.15
N PHE A 260 24.92 -5.22 -2.10
CA PHE A 260 24.52 -3.83 -1.89
C PHE A 260 23.03 -3.72 -1.54
N LEU A 261 22.14 -4.41 -2.26
CA LEU A 261 20.70 -4.41 -1.98
C LEU A 261 20.39 -4.97 -0.58
N ILE A 262 21.06 -6.05 -0.17
CA ILE A 262 20.87 -6.63 1.17
C ILE A 262 21.37 -5.68 2.27
N LEU A 263 22.54 -5.07 2.09
CA LEU A 263 23.11 -4.15 3.08
C LEU A 263 22.30 -2.87 3.18
N LEU A 264 21.85 -2.32 2.05
CA LEU A 264 20.97 -1.16 1.99
C LEU A 264 19.64 -1.46 2.71
N ALA A 265 19.05 -2.62 2.42
CA ALA A 265 17.83 -3.09 3.07
C ALA A 265 17.99 -3.21 4.58
N ALA A 266 19.06 -3.89 5.05
CA ALA A 266 19.34 -4.03 6.47
C ALA A 266 19.56 -2.68 7.14
N GLY A 267 20.33 -1.79 6.52
CA GLY A 267 20.58 -0.44 7.03
C GLY A 267 19.31 0.39 7.14
N ALA A 268 18.47 0.42 6.10
CA ALA A 268 17.20 1.13 6.09
C ALA A 268 16.23 0.59 7.15
N SER A 269 16.17 -0.73 7.31
CA SER A 269 15.34 -1.38 8.34
C SER A 269 15.77 -1.00 9.74
N ILE A 270 17.09 -1.06 10.02
CA ILE A 270 17.65 -0.68 11.31
C ILE A 270 17.36 0.78 11.61
N MET A 271 17.63 1.69 10.68
CA MET A 271 17.39 3.12 10.88
C MET A 271 15.91 3.43 11.15
N ALA A 272 15.00 2.83 10.38
CA ALA A 272 13.57 3.00 10.58
C ALA A 272 13.13 2.49 11.95
N ILE A 273 13.48 1.25 12.32
CA ILE A 273 13.12 0.67 13.62
C ILE A 273 13.71 1.49 14.77
N THR A 274 14.94 1.99 14.65
CA THR A 274 15.51 2.87 15.68
C THR A 274 14.76 4.19 15.76
N GLY A 275 14.34 4.78 14.63
CA GLY A 275 13.53 6.00 14.59
C GLY A 275 12.21 5.81 15.34
N ASP A 276 11.46 4.77 14.99
CA ASP A 276 10.17 4.43 15.62
C ASP A 276 10.33 4.20 17.14
N ILE A 277 11.43 3.56 17.56
CA ILE A 277 11.72 3.35 18.99
C ILE A 277 12.00 4.69 19.69
N TYR A 278 12.76 5.59 19.08
CA TYR A 278 13.06 6.89 19.69
C TYR A 278 11.79 7.74 19.86
N GLU A 279 10.91 7.77 18.84
CA GLU A 279 9.62 8.47 18.93
C GLU A 279 8.69 7.88 20.01
N LEU A 280 8.76 6.57 20.28
CA LEU A 280 7.97 5.93 21.34
C LEU A 280 8.39 6.37 22.76
N PHE A 281 9.63 6.82 22.95
CA PHE A 281 10.19 7.18 24.26
C PHE A 281 10.20 8.70 24.53
N GLU A 282 9.72 9.52 23.59
CA GLU A 282 9.57 10.97 23.71
C GLU A 282 8.12 11.36 24.04
#